data_AF-A0A0R1US11-F1
#
_entry.id   AF-A0A0R1US11-F1
#
_cell.length_a   1.000
_cell.length_b   1.000
_cell.length_c   1.000
_cell.angle_alpha   90.00
_cell.angle_beta   90.00
_cell.angle_gamma   90.00
#
_symmetry.space_group_name_H-M   'P 1'
#
loop_
_entity.id
_entity.type
_entity.pdbx_description
1 polymer ?
#
loop_
_entity_poly.entity_id
_entity_poly.type
_entity_poly.pdbx_seq_one_letter_code
_entity_poly.pdbx_strand_id
1 'polypeptide(L)'
;MKRRDYQPIYDNTFRRRHRYRRWLWLLTVLVVIIGGGWGWYQWDAHQRAQVASYPIKGVTINQDSGYLDFQQLAKHETFAYLQATSGATYTDDDFSDNYSRSQGADIQIGVAHTFSFTTTAQRQYHHFKNTVKRNTGTLPIMVAVSYYGKYNSSNADMATQGQKLKQLVTLLSGHYHQGVVVFASKSVLTQFVRPVLPQQDYWTAGGKLSGHAQQVKLIEYDANGTVSQNGQDLPVAKSVFNGDRREWHAFTR
;
A
#
# COMPACT_ATOMS: atom_id res chain seq x y z
N MET A 1 33.36 -53.72 55.18
CA MET A 1 33.46 -54.28 53.80
C MET A 1 32.59 -53.44 52.87
N LYS A 2 33.17 -52.74 51.90
CA LYS A 2 32.45 -51.88 50.93
C LYS A 2 31.89 -52.74 49.81
N ARG A 3 30.56 -52.76 49.61
CA ARG A 3 29.92 -53.42 48.45
C ARG A 3 30.35 -52.69 47.17
N ARG A 4 30.79 -53.43 46.16
CA ARG A 4 31.06 -52.91 44.82
C ARG A 4 29.75 -52.91 44.02
N ASP A 5 29.30 -51.72 43.62
CA ASP A 5 28.17 -51.54 42.70
C ASP A 5 28.55 -52.10 41.32
N TYR A 6 27.85 -53.13 40.87
CA TYR A 6 27.91 -53.61 39.50
C TYR A 6 26.85 -52.88 38.67
N GLN A 7 27.28 -51.99 37.78
CA GLN A 7 26.39 -51.45 36.75
C GLN A 7 26.39 -52.38 35.53
N PRO A 8 25.22 -52.80 35.00
CA PRO A 8 25.16 -53.67 33.85
C PRO A 8 25.68 -52.97 32.58
N ILE A 9 26.53 -53.69 31.83
CA ILE A 9 27.28 -53.23 30.65
C ILE A 9 26.39 -52.79 29.46
N TYR A 10 25.08 -53.09 29.49
CA TYR A 10 24.16 -52.87 28.37
C TYR A 10 23.44 -51.51 28.34
N ASP A 11 23.61 -50.64 29.34
CA ASP A 11 22.78 -49.42 29.44
C ASP A 11 23.29 -48.22 28.59
N ASN A 12 24.50 -48.34 28.02
CA ASN A 12 25.15 -47.26 27.27
C ASN A 12 24.78 -47.21 25.78
N THR A 13 24.26 -48.29 25.20
CA THR A 13 23.92 -48.38 23.76
C THR A 13 22.58 -47.71 23.42
N PHE A 14 21.58 -47.80 24.31
CA PHE A 14 20.26 -47.20 24.09
C PHE A 14 20.26 -45.66 24.23
N ARG A 15 21.01 -45.12 25.20
CA ARG A 15 21.12 -43.65 25.40
C ARG A 15 21.81 -42.93 24.24
N ARG A 16 22.76 -43.60 23.56
CA ARG A 16 23.53 -43.04 22.44
C ARG A 16 22.65 -42.82 21.19
N ARG A 17 21.75 -43.76 20.89
CA ARG A 17 20.82 -43.70 19.75
C ARG A 17 19.79 -42.57 19.90
N HIS A 18 19.30 -42.33 21.10
CA HIS A 18 18.34 -41.25 21.38
C HIS A 18 18.99 -39.85 21.31
N ARG A 19 20.23 -39.71 21.80
CA ARG A 19 21.01 -38.47 21.66
C ARG A 19 21.31 -38.18 20.18
N TYR A 20 21.75 -39.17 19.40
CA TYR A 20 22.01 -38.99 17.96
C TYR A 20 20.76 -38.56 17.18
N ARG A 21 19.59 -39.18 17.44
CA ARG A 21 18.32 -38.78 16.83
C ARG A 21 17.89 -37.35 17.21
N ARG A 22 18.15 -36.91 18.45
CA ARG A 22 17.90 -35.52 18.89
C ARG A 22 18.84 -34.54 18.18
N TRP A 23 20.13 -34.87 18.06
CA TRP A 23 21.10 -34.04 17.34
C TRP A 23 20.78 -33.93 15.86
N LEU A 24 20.39 -35.02 15.20
CA LEU A 24 19.91 -34.99 13.82
C LEU A 24 18.67 -34.10 13.67
N TRP A 25 17.70 -34.20 14.58
CA TRP A 25 16.52 -33.33 14.57
C TRP A 25 16.89 -31.85 14.70
N LEU A 26 17.77 -31.51 15.64
CA LEU A 26 18.24 -30.13 15.83
C LEU A 26 18.99 -29.60 14.60
N LEU A 27 19.83 -30.43 13.97
CA LEU A 27 20.50 -30.10 12.71
C LEU A 27 19.50 -29.87 11.57
N THR A 28 18.49 -30.72 11.43
CA THR A 28 17.45 -30.54 10.40
C THR A 28 16.67 -29.24 10.64
N VAL A 29 16.27 -28.95 11.87
CA VAL A 29 15.60 -27.68 12.22
C VAL A 29 16.49 -26.48 11.91
N LEU A 30 17.78 -26.56 12.25
CA LEU A 30 18.75 -25.51 11.94
C LEU A 30 18.88 -25.29 10.43
N VAL A 31 18.97 -26.36 9.63
CA VAL A 31 19.03 -26.28 8.17
C VAL A 31 17.75 -25.67 7.59
N VAL A 32 16.57 -26.02 8.12
CA VAL A 32 15.29 -25.42 7.69
C VAL A 32 15.25 -23.93 8.04
N ILE A 33 15.71 -23.52 9.23
CA ILE A 33 15.77 -22.11 9.63
C ILE A 33 16.73 -21.33 8.73
N ILE A 34 17.93 -21.85 8.50
CA ILE A 34 18.93 -21.21 7.64
C ILE A 34 18.42 -21.12 6.19
N GLY A 35 17.87 -22.22 5.65
CA GLY A 35 17.31 -22.26 4.30
C GLY A 35 16.12 -21.32 4.13
N GLY A 36 15.23 -21.26 5.13
CA GLY A 36 14.11 -20.32 5.16
C GLY A 36 14.58 -18.86 5.22
N GLY A 37 15.56 -18.55 6.08
CA GLY A 37 16.16 -17.22 6.18
C GLY A 37 16.87 -16.79 4.89
N TRP A 38 17.64 -17.69 4.28
CA TRP A 38 18.29 -17.45 2.99
C TRP A 38 17.30 -17.22 1.86
N GLY A 39 16.24 -18.04 1.80
CA GLY A 39 15.16 -17.88 0.82
C GLY A 39 14.42 -16.55 0.99
N TRP A 40 14.13 -16.15 2.23
CA TRP A 40 13.52 -14.86 2.53
C TRP A 40 14.43 -13.69 2.13
N TYR A 41 15.72 -13.76 2.46
CA TYR A 41 16.72 -12.74 2.10
C TYR A 41 16.82 -12.55 0.58
N GLN A 42 16.90 -13.65 -0.18
CA GLN A 42 16.91 -13.61 -1.65
C GLN A 42 15.65 -12.97 -2.21
N TRP A 43 14.47 -13.37 -1.70
CA TRP A 43 13.19 -12.82 -2.15
C TRP A 43 13.09 -11.31 -1.90
N ASP A 44 13.45 -10.88 -0.69
CA ASP A 44 13.47 -9.49 -0.27
C ASP A 44 14.50 -8.65 -1.07
N ALA A 45 15.69 -9.20 -1.33
CA ALA A 45 16.67 -8.58 -2.22
C ALA A 45 16.14 -8.42 -3.66
N HIS A 46 15.45 -9.43 -4.19
CA HIS A 46 14.81 -9.34 -5.51
C HIS A 46 13.70 -8.28 -5.56
N GLN A 47 12.88 -8.16 -4.52
CA GLN A 47 11.87 -7.10 -4.44
C GLN A 47 12.51 -5.71 -4.42
N ARG A 48 13.54 -5.50 -3.58
CA ARG A 48 14.28 -4.23 -3.54
C ARG A 48 14.90 -3.88 -4.88
N ALA A 49 15.50 -4.85 -5.57
CA ALA A 49 16.09 -4.64 -6.88
C ALA A 49 15.03 -4.25 -7.93
N GLN A 50 13.83 -4.84 -7.89
CA GLN A 50 12.72 -4.45 -8.76
C GLN A 50 12.20 -3.05 -8.43
N VAL A 51 12.04 -2.69 -7.16
CA VAL A 51 11.64 -1.31 -6.78
C VAL A 51 12.71 -0.31 -7.21
N ALA A 52 13.99 -0.68 -7.17
CA ALA A 52 15.09 0.20 -7.57
C ALA A 52 15.07 0.58 -9.06
N SER A 53 14.46 -0.22 -9.93
CA SER A 53 14.32 0.14 -11.36
C SER A 53 13.26 1.19 -11.63
N TYR A 54 12.41 1.52 -10.66
CA TYR A 54 11.41 2.58 -10.79
C TYR A 54 11.99 3.93 -10.34
N PRO A 55 12.10 4.92 -11.23
CA PRO A 55 12.75 6.21 -10.94
C PRO A 55 11.89 7.14 -10.08
N ILE A 56 10.59 6.86 -9.96
CA ILE A 56 9.60 7.69 -9.28
C ILE A 56 8.90 6.82 -8.24
N LYS A 57 9.06 7.23 -6.98
CA LYS A 57 8.55 6.54 -5.79
C LYS A 57 7.79 7.53 -4.95
N GLY A 58 6.86 7.03 -4.16
CA GLY A 58 6.11 7.87 -3.26
C GLY A 58 5.32 7.08 -2.24
N VAL A 59 4.66 7.83 -1.38
CA VAL A 59 3.96 7.30 -0.22
C VAL A 59 2.52 7.76 -0.17
N THR A 60 1.66 6.99 0.50
CA THR A 60 0.35 7.45 0.95
C THR A 60 0.37 7.61 2.45
N ILE A 61 -0.05 8.79 2.92
CA ILE A 61 -0.02 9.25 4.31
C ILE A 61 -1.46 9.45 4.78
N ASN A 62 -1.74 9.02 5.99
CA ASN A 62 -3.01 9.24 6.69
C ASN A 62 -2.74 9.61 8.15
N GLN A 63 -3.79 9.82 8.93
CA GLN A 63 -3.70 10.11 10.37
C GLN A 63 -2.96 9.05 11.21
N ASP A 64 -2.83 7.81 10.74
CA ASP A 64 -2.10 6.77 11.46
C ASP A 64 -0.57 6.87 11.22
N SER A 65 -0.15 7.62 10.20
CA SER A 65 1.27 7.86 9.87
C SER A 65 1.99 8.73 10.91
N GLY A 66 1.26 9.51 11.70
CA GLY A 66 1.82 10.46 12.65
C GLY A 66 2.55 11.63 12.00
N TYR A 67 3.47 12.25 12.75
CA TYR A 67 4.19 13.43 12.29
C TYR A 67 5.31 13.07 11.31
N LEU A 68 5.19 13.53 10.06
CA LEU A 68 6.21 13.41 9.02
C LEU A 68 6.81 14.78 8.68
N ASP A 69 8.15 14.83 8.62
CA ASP A 69 8.90 15.92 8.03
C ASP A 69 8.95 15.72 6.50
N PHE A 70 8.20 16.56 5.77
CA PHE A 70 8.12 16.50 4.31
C PHE A 70 9.41 16.93 3.61
N GLN A 71 10.26 17.77 4.23
CA GLN A 71 11.57 18.13 3.68
C GLN A 71 12.54 16.95 3.73
N GLN A 72 12.48 16.16 4.82
CA GLN A 72 13.23 14.92 4.89
C GLN A 72 12.65 13.86 3.94
N LEU A 73 11.32 13.76 3.84
CA LEU A 73 10.63 12.83 2.94
C LEU A 73 11.02 13.06 1.46
N ALA A 74 11.08 14.32 1.03
CA ALA A 74 11.44 14.73 -0.34
C ALA A 74 12.84 14.27 -0.79
N LYS A 75 13.74 13.92 0.13
CA LYS A 75 15.07 13.39 -0.21
C LYS A 75 15.03 11.98 -0.79
N HIS A 76 13.95 11.24 -0.54
CA HIS A 76 13.84 9.83 -0.88
C HIS A 76 12.58 9.52 -1.70
N GLU A 77 11.52 10.30 -1.51
CA GLU A 77 10.24 10.15 -2.19
C GLU A 77 9.98 11.32 -3.13
N THR A 78 9.44 11.02 -4.32
CA THR A 78 9.11 12.03 -5.34
C THR A 78 7.68 12.58 -5.18
N PHE A 79 6.79 11.79 -4.59
CA PHE A 79 5.41 12.18 -4.37
C PHE A 79 4.83 11.66 -3.06
N ALA A 80 3.81 12.36 -2.56
CA ALA A 80 3.00 11.90 -1.44
C ALA A 80 1.50 12.14 -1.71
N TYR A 81 0.67 11.14 -1.43
CA TYR A 81 -0.77 11.28 -1.36
C TYR A 81 -1.24 11.42 0.08
N LEU A 82 -2.06 12.43 0.35
CA LEU A 82 -2.63 12.69 1.66
C LEU A 82 -4.08 12.23 1.70
N GLN A 83 -4.40 11.29 2.58
CA GLN A 83 -5.79 10.93 2.85
C GLN A 83 -6.53 12.17 3.37
N ALA A 84 -7.65 12.50 2.74
CA ALA A 84 -8.43 13.69 3.08
C ALA A 84 -9.80 13.33 3.64
N THR A 85 -10.55 12.46 2.96
CA THR A 85 -11.92 12.14 3.35
C THR A 85 -12.30 10.70 3.05
N SER A 86 -13.26 10.16 3.81
CA SER A 86 -13.87 8.86 3.55
C SER A 86 -15.40 8.98 3.55
N GLY A 87 -16.02 8.56 2.45
CA GLY A 87 -17.45 8.71 2.25
C GLY A 87 -17.92 10.16 2.41
N ALA A 88 -19.09 10.36 3.03
CA ALA A 88 -19.75 11.67 3.06
C ALA A 88 -19.59 12.44 4.37
N THR A 89 -18.79 11.94 5.32
CA THR A 89 -18.76 12.51 6.68
C THR A 89 -17.39 12.44 7.34
N TYR A 90 -16.55 11.46 6.98
CA TYR A 90 -15.27 11.28 7.65
C TYR A 90 -14.20 12.16 6.99
N THR A 91 -13.44 12.86 7.82
CA THR A 91 -12.26 13.65 7.44
C THR A 91 -11.07 13.04 8.16
N ASP A 92 -9.95 12.90 7.48
CA ASP A 92 -8.69 12.50 8.11
C ASP A 92 -8.20 13.65 8.99
N ASP A 93 -7.97 13.36 10.28
CA ASP A 93 -7.70 14.39 11.30
C ASP A 93 -6.39 15.15 11.01
N ASP A 94 -5.42 14.51 10.35
CA ASP A 94 -4.13 15.10 10.04
C ASP A 94 -4.06 15.69 8.63
N PHE A 95 -5.13 15.64 7.83
CA PHE A 95 -5.10 16.12 6.44
C PHE A 95 -4.62 17.56 6.30
N SER A 96 -5.23 18.48 7.06
CA SER A 96 -4.92 19.91 6.98
C SER A 96 -3.48 20.19 7.39
N ASP A 97 -3.04 19.53 8.44
CA ASP A 97 -1.71 19.71 9.01
C ASP A 97 -0.63 19.09 8.12
N ASN A 98 -0.86 17.88 7.59
CA ASN A 98 0.00 17.25 6.59
C ASN A 98 0.11 18.10 5.34
N TYR A 99 -1.02 18.63 4.83
CA TYR A 99 -0.99 19.49 3.65
C TYR A 99 -0.19 20.77 3.93
N SER A 100 -0.40 21.41 5.08
CA SER A 100 0.35 22.60 5.49
C SER A 100 1.85 22.31 5.61
N ARG A 101 2.24 21.23 6.29
CA ARG A 101 3.65 20.81 6.45
C ARG A 101 4.33 20.44 5.13
N SER A 102 3.55 19.93 4.18
CA SER A 102 4.08 19.61 2.84
C SER A 102 4.41 20.85 2.01
N GLN A 103 3.85 22.02 2.33
CA GLN A 103 4.08 23.22 1.56
C GLN A 103 5.56 23.64 1.62
N GLY A 104 6.15 23.88 0.45
CA GLY A 104 7.55 24.28 0.32
C GLY A 104 8.55 23.12 0.34
N ALA A 105 8.11 21.87 0.51
CA ALA A 105 8.95 20.70 0.27
C ALA A 105 9.00 20.38 -1.23
N ASP A 106 10.15 19.90 -1.72
CA ASP A 106 10.33 19.48 -3.11
C ASP A 106 9.73 18.08 -3.37
N ILE A 107 8.44 17.95 -3.08
CA ILE A 107 7.68 16.71 -3.22
C ILE A 107 6.32 17.03 -3.82
N GLN A 108 5.88 16.23 -4.80
CA GLN A 108 4.58 16.44 -5.40
C GLN A 108 3.47 15.91 -4.50
N ILE A 109 2.42 16.71 -4.30
CA ILE A 109 1.33 16.37 -3.41
C ILE A 109 0.07 16.02 -4.19
N GLY A 110 -0.57 14.93 -3.78
CA GLY A 110 -1.92 14.55 -4.19
C GLY A 110 -2.82 14.38 -2.98
N VAL A 111 -4.12 14.35 -3.22
CA VAL A 111 -5.12 14.12 -2.18
C VAL A 111 -5.96 12.90 -2.48
N ALA A 112 -6.38 12.21 -1.43
CA ALA A 112 -7.07 10.95 -1.51
C ALA A 112 -8.45 10.98 -0.86
N HIS A 113 -9.39 10.34 -1.54
CA HIS A 113 -10.75 10.11 -1.09
C HIS A 113 -11.05 8.61 -1.06
N THR A 114 -11.54 8.09 0.07
CA THR A 114 -12.02 6.71 0.15
C THR A 114 -13.50 6.66 -0.21
N PHE A 115 -13.82 5.98 -1.30
CA PHE A 115 -15.16 5.83 -1.82
C PHE A 115 -16.04 4.99 -0.89
N SER A 116 -17.26 5.45 -0.68
CA SER A 116 -18.29 4.77 0.10
C SER A 116 -19.42 4.28 -0.80
N PHE A 117 -19.73 2.99 -0.72
CA PHE A 117 -20.90 2.39 -1.35
C PHE A 117 -22.23 2.79 -0.68
N THR A 118 -22.19 3.26 0.57
CA THR A 118 -23.38 3.53 1.38
C THR A 118 -23.88 4.97 1.31
N THR A 119 -23.09 5.89 0.76
CA THR A 119 -23.45 7.30 0.62
C THR A 119 -23.58 7.68 -0.85
N THR A 120 -24.22 8.81 -1.20
CA THR A 120 -24.41 9.23 -2.60
C THR A 120 -23.15 9.93 -3.13
N ALA A 121 -22.95 9.94 -4.46
CA ALA A 121 -21.83 10.64 -5.08
C ALA A 121 -21.82 12.13 -4.74
N GLN A 122 -22.98 12.79 -4.76
CA GLN A 122 -23.11 14.22 -4.40
C GLN A 122 -22.67 14.48 -2.96
N ARG A 123 -23.10 13.66 -2.01
CA ARG A 123 -22.74 13.86 -0.60
C ARG A 123 -21.25 13.66 -0.37
N GLN A 124 -20.64 12.65 -1.00
CA GLN A 124 -19.20 12.43 -0.98
C GLN A 124 -18.43 13.60 -1.60
N TYR A 125 -18.86 14.06 -2.78
CA TYR A 125 -18.29 15.21 -3.46
C TYR A 125 -18.37 16.49 -2.63
N HIS A 126 -19.54 16.80 -2.05
CA HIS A 126 -19.69 18.00 -1.22
C HIS A 126 -18.83 17.96 0.03
N HIS A 127 -18.74 16.79 0.68
CA HIS A 127 -17.86 16.60 1.82
C HIS A 127 -16.39 16.80 1.44
N PHE A 128 -15.92 16.11 0.40
CA PHE A 128 -14.57 16.27 -0.14
C PHE A 128 -14.27 17.73 -0.47
N LYS A 129 -15.15 18.39 -1.22
CA LYS A 129 -15.00 19.79 -1.63
C LYS A 129 -14.88 20.74 -0.44
N ASN A 130 -15.71 20.55 0.59
CA ASN A 130 -15.72 21.41 1.77
C ASN A 130 -14.48 21.21 2.63
N THR A 131 -13.99 19.98 2.74
CA THR A 131 -12.77 19.64 3.49
C THR A 131 -11.51 20.09 2.76
N VAL A 132 -11.36 19.70 1.49
CA VAL A 132 -10.14 19.93 0.71
C VAL A 132 -10.04 21.36 0.20
N LYS A 133 -11.15 22.02 -0.09
CA LYS A 133 -11.19 23.39 -0.64
C LYS A 133 -10.34 23.50 -1.90
N ARG A 134 -9.18 24.18 -1.85
CA ARG A 134 -8.20 24.31 -2.95
C ARG A 134 -6.92 23.51 -2.70
N ASN A 135 -6.82 22.80 -1.59
CA ASN A 135 -5.63 22.08 -1.14
C ASN A 135 -5.54 20.69 -1.78
N THR A 136 -5.66 20.60 -3.11
CA THR A 136 -5.60 19.31 -3.83
C THR A 136 -4.19 18.91 -4.25
N GLY A 137 -3.21 19.82 -4.13
CA GLY A 137 -1.86 19.60 -4.62
C GLY A 137 -1.79 19.64 -6.15
N THR A 138 -0.75 19.02 -6.71
CA THR A 138 -0.45 19.02 -8.15
C THR A 138 -0.80 17.71 -8.84
N LEU A 139 -0.99 16.62 -8.08
CA LEU A 139 -1.29 15.31 -8.64
C LEU A 139 -2.78 15.13 -8.92
N PRO A 140 -3.15 14.21 -9.83
CA PRO A 140 -4.53 13.74 -9.96
C PRO A 140 -5.13 13.32 -8.61
N ILE A 141 -6.40 13.61 -8.38
CA ILE A 141 -7.10 13.21 -7.14
C ILE A 141 -7.21 11.69 -7.10
N MET A 142 -6.78 11.06 -6.01
CA MET A 142 -6.96 9.63 -5.82
C MET A 142 -8.37 9.33 -5.30
N VAL A 143 -9.07 8.42 -5.96
CA VAL A 143 -10.30 7.80 -5.43
C VAL A 143 -10.01 6.34 -5.11
N ALA A 144 -9.90 6.02 -3.83
CA ALA A 144 -9.68 4.67 -3.33
C ALA A 144 -10.98 3.88 -3.25
N VAL A 145 -10.99 2.66 -3.79
CA VAL A 145 -12.17 1.79 -3.84
C VAL A 145 -11.80 0.39 -3.31
N SER A 146 -12.48 -0.03 -2.25
CA SER A 146 -12.34 -1.38 -1.69
C SER A 146 -13.71 -1.95 -1.35
N TYR A 147 -13.92 -3.25 -1.62
CA TYR A 147 -15.13 -3.96 -1.24
C TYR A 147 -15.25 -4.11 0.27
N TYR A 148 -16.48 -4.07 0.78
CA TYR A 148 -16.77 -4.30 2.20
C TYR A 148 -18.21 -4.77 2.42
N GLY A 149 -18.40 -5.64 3.43
CA GLY A 149 -19.70 -6.19 3.78
C GLY A 149 -20.44 -6.80 2.58
N LYS A 150 -21.67 -6.33 2.33
CA LYS A 150 -22.48 -6.78 1.19
C LYS A 150 -21.99 -6.28 -0.18
N TYR A 151 -21.12 -5.28 -0.24
CA TYR A 151 -20.63 -4.71 -1.49
C TYR A 151 -19.39 -5.48 -1.93
N ASN A 152 -19.61 -6.52 -2.72
CA ASN A 152 -18.59 -7.41 -3.26
C ASN A 152 -18.96 -7.83 -4.70
N SER A 153 -18.08 -8.56 -5.37
CA SER A 153 -18.24 -8.95 -6.78
C SER A 153 -19.47 -9.84 -7.06
N SER A 154 -20.06 -10.48 -6.05
CA SER A 154 -21.24 -11.33 -6.20
C SER A 154 -22.56 -10.58 -6.04
N ASN A 155 -22.52 -9.28 -5.69
CA ASN A 155 -23.73 -8.49 -5.48
C ASN A 155 -24.27 -7.90 -6.79
N ALA A 156 -25.54 -8.16 -7.09
CA ALA A 156 -26.22 -7.67 -8.29
C ALA A 156 -26.31 -6.13 -8.37
N ASP A 157 -26.32 -5.44 -7.23
CA ASP A 157 -26.43 -3.97 -7.15
C ASP A 157 -25.11 -3.24 -7.46
N MET A 158 -24.03 -3.97 -7.76
CA MET A 158 -22.73 -3.35 -8.05
C MET A 158 -22.74 -2.49 -9.31
N ALA A 159 -23.62 -2.76 -10.28
CA ALA A 159 -23.77 -1.90 -11.46
C ALA A 159 -24.19 -0.46 -11.07
N THR A 160 -25.14 -0.33 -10.14
CA THR A 160 -25.59 0.96 -9.60
C THR A 160 -24.47 1.66 -8.83
N GLN A 161 -23.67 0.90 -8.07
CA GLN A 161 -22.49 1.46 -7.40
C GLN A 161 -21.44 1.95 -8.39
N GLY A 162 -21.30 1.32 -9.54
CA GLY A 162 -20.38 1.75 -10.60
C GLY A 162 -20.79 3.10 -11.18
N GLN A 163 -22.09 3.31 -11.41
CA GLN A 163 -22.60 4.63 -11.84
C GLN A 163 -22.35 5.71 -10.80
N LYS A 164 -22.48 5.39 -9.52
CA LYS A 164 -22.15 6.30 -8.42
C LYS A 164 -20.66 6.69 -8.41
N LEU A 165 -19.76 5.72 -8.58
CA LEU A 165 -18.33 5.98 -8.69
C LEU A 165 -18.04 6.89 -9.89
N LYS A 166 -18.60 6.57 -11.06
CA LYS A 166 -18.46 7.39 -12.28
C LYS A 166 -18.92 8.83 -12.07
N GLN A 167 -20.05 9.02 -11.40
CA GLN A 167 -20.58 10.34 -11.07
C GLN A 167 -19.65 11.12 -10.14
N LEU A 168 -19.12 10.48 -9.09
CA LEU A 168 -18.17 11.12 -8.17
C LEU A 168 -16.91 11.56 -8.91
N VAL A 169 -16.31 10.68 -9.71
CA VAL A 169 -15.12 10.96 -10.52
C VAL A 169 -15.36 12.14 -11.46
N THR A 170 -16.53 12.20 -12.10
CA THR A 170 -16.92 13.30 -12.99
C THR A 170 -17.03 14.62 -12.23
N LEU A 171 -17.66 14.62 -11.04
CA LEU A 171 -17.81 15.81 -10.20
C LEU A 171 -16.46 16.34 -9.71
N LEU A 172 -15.56 15.45 -9.26
CA LEU A 172 -14.23 15.81 -8.80
C LEU A 172 -13.40 16.41 -9.94
N SER A 173 -13.28 15.70 -11.07
CA SER A 173 -12.50 16.16 -12.22
C SER A 173 -13.05 17.47 -12.79
N GLY A 174 -14.38 17.60 -12.88
CA GLY A 174 -15.03 18.81 -13.38
C GLY A 174 -14.87 20.03 -12.46
N HIS A 175 -14.86 19.84 -11.14
CA HIS A 175 -14.70 20.94 -10.19
C HIS A 175 -13.25 21.42 -10.05
N TYR A 176 -12.31 20.47 -9.99
CA TYR A 176 -10.90 20.75 -9.73
C TYR A 176 -10.08 20.97 -10.99
N HIS A 177 -10.61 20.64 -12.16
CA HIS A 177 -9.88 20.63 -13.43
C HIS A 177 -8.59 19.79 -13.35
N GLN A 178 -8.62 18.74 -12.54
CA GLN A 178 -7.53 17.80 -12.33
C GLN A 178 -7.97 16.40 -12.79
N GLY A 179 -7.00 15.60 -13.18
CA GLY A 179 -7.21 14.17 -13.40
C GLY A 179 -7.69 13.48 -12.12
N VAL A 180 -8.23 12.28 -12.28
CA VAL A 180 -8.54 11.38 -11.17
C VAL A 180 -7.75 10.08 -11.39
N VAL A 181 -7.23 9.47 -10.35
CA VAL A 181 -6.66 8.12 -10.41
C VAL A 181 -7.47 7.22 -9.49
N VAL A 182 -7.92 6.06 -10.00
CA VAL A 182 -8.71 5.13 -9.18
C VAL A 182 -7.79 4.08 -8.58
N PHE A 183 -7.65 4.10 -7.26
CA PHE A 183 -6.87 3.14 -6.50
C PHE A 183 -7.73 1.97 -6.05
N ALA A 184 -7.36 0.74 -6.42
CA ALA A 184 -8.03 -0.46 -5.91
C ALA A 184 -7.18 -1.72 -6.13
N SER A 185 -7.59 -2.84 -5.54
CA SER A 185 -7.02 -4.14 -5.91
C SER A 185 -7.32 -4.49 -7.37
N LYS A 186 -6.47 -5.34 -7.97
CA LYS A 186 -6.63 -5.77 -9.38
C LYS A 186 -8.03 -6.33 -9.68
N SER A 187 -8.62 -7.08 -8.75
CA SER A 187 -9.97 -7.64 -8.92
C SER A 187 -11.04 -6.55 -8.97
N VAL A 188 -11.00 -5.58 -8.05
CA VAL A 188 -11.91 -4.44 -8.02
C VAL A 188 -11.74 -3.57 -9.27
N LEU A 189 -10.50 -3.28 -9.68
CA LEU A 189 -10.23 -2.54 -10.92
C LEU A 189 -10.85 -3.23 -12.14
N THR A 190 -10.68 -4.54 -12.26
CA THR A 190 -11.12 -5.30 -13.44
C THR A 190 -12.63 -5.52 -13.46
N GLN A 191 -13.22 -5.90 -12.33
CA GLN A 191 -14.61 -6.34 -12.24
C GLN A 191 -15.59 -5.19 -11.99
N PHE A 192 -15.14 -4.09 -11.38
CA PHE A 192 -16.03 -3.02 -10.96
C PHE A 192 -15.69 -1.65 -11.57
N VAL A 193 -14.42 -1.24 -11.55
CA VAL A 193 -14.04 0.10 -12.02
C VAL A 193 -14.03 0.17 -13.55
N ARG A 194 -13.27 -0.71 -14.21
CA ARG A 194 -13.08 -0.70 -15.67
C ARG A 194 -14.39 -0.73 -16.47
N PRO A 195 -15.43 -1.51 -16.10
CA PRO A 195 -16.70 -1.52 -16.84
C PRO A 195 -17.39 -0.15 -16.93
N VAL A 196 -17.21 0.74 -15.95
CA VAL A 196 -17.87 2.06 -15.90
C VAL A 196 -16.92 3.22 -16.21
N LEU A 197 -15.62 3.02 -16.01
CA LEU A 197 -14.55 4.01 -16.19
C LEU A 197 -13.38 3.40 -17.00
N PRO A 198 -13.60 3.00 -18.27
CA PRO A 198 -12.61 2.24 -19.05
C PRO A 198 -11.39 3.05 -19.51
N GLN A 199 -11.47 4.38 -19.48
CA GLN A 199 -10.41 5.31 -19.90
C GLN A 199 -9.71 6.00 -18.73
N GLN A 200 -10.00 5.57 -17.50
CA GLN A 200 -9.44 6.18 -16.29
C GLN A 200 -8.02 5.68 -16.04
N ASP A 201 -7.18 6.55 -15.49
CA ASP A 201 -5.92 6.14 -14.90
C ASP A 201 -6.16 5.31 -13.64
N TYR A 202 -5.46 4.18 -13.55
CA TYR A 202 -5.59 3.24 -12.44
C TYR A 202 -4.35 3.23 -11.57
N TRP A 203 -4.56 2.97 -10.29
CA TRP A 203 -3.53 2.63 -9.33
C TRP A 203 -3.86 1.28 -8.73
N THR A 204 -3.02 0.27 -8.94
CA THR A 204 -3.29 -1.09 -8.46
C THR A 204 -2.62 -1.35 -7.12
N ALA A 205 -3.39 -1.92 -6.19
CA ALA A 205 -2.86 -2.57 -5.01
C ALA A 205 -2.44 -4.01 -5.34
N GLY A 206 -1.45 -4.54 -4.61
CA GLY A 206 -1.16 -5.98 -4.60
C GLY A 206 0.29 -6.40 -4.80
N GLY A 207 1.28 -5.54 -4.59
CA GLY A 207 2.68 -5.97 -4.41
C GLY A 207 3.44 -6.30 -5.69
N LYS A 208 2.77 -6.84 -6.71
CA LYS A 208 3.42 -7.23 -7.97
C LYS A 208 3.78 -5.97 -8.77
N LEU A 209 5.05 -5.79 -9.08
CA LEU A 209 5.54 -4.61 -9.82
C LEU A 209 5.46 -4.76 -11.35
N SER A 210 5.44 -5.97 -11.90
CA SER A 210 5.56 -6.19 -13.35
C SER A 210 4.28 -6.70 -14.01
N GLY A 211 4.17 -6.47 -15.33
CA GLY A 211 3.10 -7.02 -16.18
C GLY A 211 1.77 -6.26 -16.08
N HIS A 212 1.84 -4.95 -15.82
CA HIS A 212 0.66 -4.07 -15.78
C HIS A 212 0.45 -3.37 -17.11
N ALA A 213 -0.82 -3.07 -17.43
CA ALA A 213 -1.17 -2.31 -18.63
C ALA A 213 -0.81 -0.83 -18.47
N GLN A 214 -0.63 -0.12 -19.60
CA GLN A 214 -0.29 1.31 -19.66
C GLN A 214 -1.28 2.25 -18.93
N GLN A 215 -2.52 1.80 -18.70
CA GLN A 215 -3.53 2.53 -17.92
C GLN A 215 -3.27 2.49 -16.41
N VAL A 216 -2.51 1.51 -15.93
CA VAL A 216 -2.05 1.46 -14.54
C VAL A 216 -0.88 2.43 -14.43
N LYS A 217 -1.10 3.61 -13.86
CA LYS A 217 -0.10 4.65 -13.68
C LYS A 217 0.70 4.47 -12.40
N LEU A 218 0.11 3.90 -11.36
CA LEU A 218 0.73 3.73 -10.05
C LEU A 218 0.54 2.30 -9.55
N ILE A 219 1.50 1.80 -8.79
CA ILE A 219 1.49 0.46 -8.22
C ILE A 219 1.88 0.55 -6.75
N GLU A 220 0.96 0.18 -5.86
CA GLU A 220 1.27 -0.01 -4.45
C GLU A 220 1.93 -1.37 -4.25
N TYR A 221 3.18 -1.33 -3.81
CA TYR A 221 3.98 -2.52 -3.62
C TYR A 221 4.12 -2.92 -2.15
N ASP A 222 3.86 -2.00 -1.22
CA ASP A 222 3.94 -2.26 0.22
C ASP A 222 2.91 -1.40 0.99
N ALA A 223 1.78 -1.99 1.34
CA ALA A 223 0.71 -1.31 2.09
C ALA A 223 1.06 -1.07 3.57
N ASN A 224 2.03 -1.81 4.11
CA ASN A 224 2.44 -1.73 5.52
C ASN A 224 3.88 -1.19 5.66
N GLY A 225 4.31 -0.40 4.68
CA GLY A 225 5.63 0.16 4.65
C GLY A 225 5.86 1.16 5.77
N THR A 226 7.12 1.57 5.92
CA THR A 226 7.51 2.61 6.86
C THR A 226 8.51 3.57 6.25
N VAL A 227 8.52 4.81 6.72
CA VAL A 227 9.60 5.77 6.48
C VAL A 227 10.27 6.08 7.81
N SER A 228 11.60 5.92 7.86
CA SER A 228 12.38 6.19 9.07
C SER A 228 12.76 7.67 9.13
N GLN A 229 12.31 8.38 10.16
CA GLN A 229 12.67 9.78 10.43
C GLN A 229 12.98 9.96 11.91
N ASN A 230 14.04 10.71 12.24
CA ASN A 230 14.42 11.02 13.63
C ASN A 230 14.50 9.81 14.57
N GLY A 231 14.90 8.64 14.04
CA GLY A 231 15.00 7.39 14.82
C GLY A 231 13.67 6.68 15.08
N GLN A 232 12.59 7.08 14.39
CA GLN A 232 11.27 6.45 14.46
C GLN A 232 10.86 5.93 13.08
N ASP A 233 10.19 4.77 13.06
CA ASP A 233 9.58 4.20 11.86
C ASP A 233 8.11 4.60 11.81
N LEU A 234 7.77 5.44 10.83
CA LEU A 234 6.43 6.00 10.66
C LEU A 234 5.69 5.20 9.58
N PRO A 235 4.48 4.68 9.85
CA PRO A 235 3.78 3.80 8.93
C PRO A 235 3.24 4.57 7.72
N VAL A 236 3.57 4.11 6.52
CA VAL A 236 3.10 4.67 5.25
C VAL A 236 2.97 3.56 4.20
N ALA A 237 1.95 3.64 3.35
CA ALA A 237 1.91 2.77 2.18
C ALA A 237 2.89 3.29 1.11
N LYS A 238 3.59 2.39 0.41
CA LYS A 238 4.60 2.74 -0.60
C LYS A 238 4.18 2.33 -1.99
N SER A 239 4.44 3.22 -2.93
CA SER A 239 4.08 3.05 -4.33
C SER A 239 5.18 3.51 -5.28
N VAL A 240 5.11 2.97 -6.49
CA VAL A 240 5.93 3.41 -7.64
C VAL A 240 5.04 3.91 -8.75
N PHE A 241 5.54 4.84 -9.56
CA PHE A 241 4.91 5.19 -10.83
C PHE A 241 5.34 4.20 -11.91
N ASN A 242 4.37 3.67 -12.66
CA ASN A 242 4.57 2.72 -13.75
C ASN A 242 4.90 3.44 -15.05
N GLY A 243 6.08 4.05 -15.11
CA GLY A 243 6.57 4.78 -16.27
C GLY A 243 7.90 5.48 -16.02
N ASP A 244 8.37 6.21 -17.03
CA ASP A 244 9.61 7.00 -16.95
C ASP A 244 9.37 8.42 -16.39
N ARG A 245 10.44 9.21 -16.23
CA ARG A 245 10.36 10.59 -15.71
C ARG A 245 9.58 11.54 -16.63
N ARG A 246 9.62 11.32 -17.95
CA ARG A 246 8.89 12.15 -18.93
C ARG A 246 7.39 11.88 -18.86
N GLU A 247 7.01 10.61 -18.74
CA GLU A 247 5.62 10.19 -18.53
C GLU A 247 5.09 10.70 -17.18
N TRP A 248 5.92 10.70 -16.13
CA TRP A 248 5.59 11.32 -14.86
C TRP A 248 5.25 12.81 -15.02
N HIS A 249 6.09 13.59 -15.69
CA HIS A 249 5.80 15.00 -15.95
C HIS A 249 4.53 15.25 -16.78
N ALA A 250 4.06 14.27 -17.55
CA ALA A 250 2.78 14.36 -18.26
C ALA A 250 1.60 14.00 -17.35
N PHE A 251 1.78 13.05 -16.43
CA PHE A 251 0.78 12.64 -15.45
C PHE A 251 0.46 13.73 -14.41
N THR A 252 1.43 14.60 -14.11
CA THR A 252 1.35 15.58 -13.03
C THR A 252 0.99 17.00 -13.51
N ARG A 253 0.61 17.14 -14.78
CA ARG A 253 0.25 18.42 -15.41
C ARG A 253 -1.26 18.60 -15.50
#